data_AF-A0A660RAL6-F1
#
_entry.id   AF-A0A660RAL6-F1
#
_cell.length_a   1.000
_cell.length_b   1.000
_cell.length_c   1.000
_cell.angle_alpha   90.00
_cell.angle_beta   90.00
_cell.angle_gamma   90.00
#
_symmetry.space_group_name_H-M   'P 1'
#
loop_
_entity.id
_entity.type
_entity.pdbx_description
1 polymer ?
#
loop_
_entity_poly.entity_id
_entity_poly.type
_entity_poly.pdbx_seq_one_letter_code
_entity_poly.pdbx_strand_id
1 'polypeptide(L)'
;MKIPLSKPWFTEKDIKAGDEVLNSLNERQRKSVEYLKKNKIISRQKYASLFGCSARTVYNDLQEMVSKNILWRKGKGKQTYYELS
;
A
#
# COMPACT_ATOMS: atom_id res chain seq x y z
N MET A 1 2.53 36.51 17.44
CA MET A 1 1.99 35.14 17.38
C MET A 1 3.08 34.21 16.85
N LYS A 2 3.55 33.25 17.66
CA LYS A 2 4.52 32.23 17.21
C LYS A 2 3.76 30.92 17.05
N ILE A 3 3.78 30.36 15.85
CA ILE A 3 3.29 29.01 15.57
C ILE A 3 4.37 28.04 16.10
N PRO A 4 4.07 27.05 16.97
CA PRO A 4 5.09 26.12 17.43
C PRO A 4 5.38 25.07 16.36
N LEU A 5 6.61 25.11 15.84
CA LEU A 5 7.21 24.10 14.96
C LEU A 5 7.69 22.90 15.80
N SER A 6 6.83 21.90 16.09
CA SER A 6 7.27 20.54 16.50
C SER A 6 6.12 19.57 16.88
N LYS A 7 5.11 19.40 16.04
CA LYS A 7 4.27 18.19 16.14
C LYS A 7 4.30 17.43 14.82
N PRO A 8 5.08 16.35 14.68
CA PRO A 8 4.84 15.43 13.57
C PRO A 8 3.42 14.86 13.75
N TRP A 9 2.71 14.78 12.64
CA TRP A 9 1.30 14.37 12.50
C TRP A 9 1.04 12.90 12.86
N PHE A 10 1.99 12.24 13.54
CA PHE A 10 2.02 10.83 13.87
C PHE A 10 2.59 10.63 15.28
N THR A 11 1.94 9.76 16.04
CA THR A 11 2.33 9.35 17.40
C THR A 11 3.27 8.14 17.36
N GLU A 12 3.98 7.84 18.46
CA GLU A 12 4.83 6.64 18.59
C GLU A 12 4.06 5.33 18.36
N LYS A 13 2.75 5.31 18.65
CA LYS A 13 1.88 4.17 18.33
C LYS A 13 1.73 3.96 16.83
N ASP A 14 1.64 5.03 16.05
CA ASP A 14 1.50 4.95 14.59
C ASP A 14 2.80 4.47 13.92
N ILE A 15 3.95 4.86 14.49
CA ILE A 15 5.27 4.42 14.04
C ILE A 15 5.47 2.92 14.32
N LYS A 16 5.03 2.44 15.50
CA LYS A 16 5.16 1.03 15.90
C LYS A 16 4.20 0.10 15.15
N ALA A 17 3.00 0.57 14.83
CA ALA A 17 2.05 -0.15 13.99
C ALA A 17 2.57 -0.39 12.56
N GLY A 18 3.38 0.52 12.02
CA GLY A 18 3.94 0.39 10.66
C GLY A 18 4.81 -0.86 10.46
N ASP A 19 5.60 -1.24 11.46
CA ASP A 19 6.53 -2.36 11.37
C ASP A 19 5.84 -3.72 11.55
N GLU A 20 4.89 -3.82 12.50
CA GLU A 20 4.08 -5.03 12.69
C GLU A 20 3.16 -5.32 11.48
N VAL A 21 2.59 -4.28 10.88
CA VAL A 21 1.74 -4.40 9.69
C VAL A 21 2.53 -4.89 8.48
N LEU A 22 3.77 -4.39 8.28
CA LEU A 22 4.67 -4.87 7.22
C LEU A 22 5.05 -6.34 7.41
N ASN A 23 5.27 -6.78 8.66
CA ASN A 23 5.58 -8.17 8.98
C ASN A 23 4.39 -9.11 8.71
N SER A 24 3.16 -8.61 8.80
CA SER A 24 1.94 -9.38 8.52
C SER A 24 1.67 -9.65 7.02
N LEU A 25 2.43 -9.02 6.12
CA LEU A 25 2.22 -9.16 4.68
C LEU A 25 2.67 -10.51 4.16
N ASN A 26 1.99 -11.02 3.14
CA ASN A 26 2.51 -12.15 2.38
C ASN A 26 3.66 -11.73 1.44
N GLU A 27 4.34 -12.70 0.84
CA GLU A 27 5.51 -12.44 -0.01
C GLU A 27 5.19 -11.53 -1.21
N ARG A 28 4.04 -11.74 -1.88
CA ARG A 28 3.62 -10.94 -3.03
C ARG A 28 3.31 -9.50 -2.62
N GLN A 29 2.62 -9.33 -1.50
CA GLN A 29 2.32 -8.02 -0.92
C GLN A 29 3.61 -7.26 -0.58
N ARG A 30 4.58 -7.89 0.09
CA ARG A 30 5.89 -7.27 0.36
C ARG A 30 6.61 -6.83 -0.91
N LYS A 31 6.72 -7.72 -1.91
CA LYS A 31 7.33 -7.39 -3.20
C LYS A 31 6.60 -6.27 -3.94
N SER A 32 5.27 -6.19 -3.79
CA SER A 32 4.49 -5.10 -4.39
C SER A 32 4.77 -3.75 -3.74
N VAL A 33 5.04 -3.71 -2.43
CA VAL A 33 5.47 -2.51 -1.72
C VAL A 33 6.85 -2.05 -2.22
N GLU A 34 7.80 -2.99 -2.40
CA GLU A 34 9.10 -2.66 -2.99
C GLU A 34 8.99 -2.13 -4.42
N TYR A 35 8.11 -2.71 -5.23
CA TYR A 35 7.82 -2.22 -6.57
C TYR A 35 7.29 -0.78 -6.52
N LEU A 36 6.34 -0.50 -5.62
CA LEU A 36 5.73 0.82 -5.46
C LEU A 36 6.70 1.89 -4.96
N LYS A 37 7.67 1.53 -4.09
CA LYS A 37 8.75 2.44 -3.69
C LYS A 37 9.53 2.99 -4.90
N LYS A 38 9.67 2.18 -5.96
CA LYS A 38 10.38 2.54 -7.20
C LYS A 38 9.48 3.16 -8.27
N ASN A 39 8.24 2.66 -8.42
CA ASN A 39 7.37 2.97 -9.57
C ASN A 39 6.16 3.85 -9.22
N LYS A 40 5.97 4.22 -7.95
CA LYS A 40 4.89 5.05 -7.39
C LYS A 40 3.47 4.49 -7.46
N ILE A 41 3.10 3.83 -8.56
CA ILE A 41 1.77 3.28 -8.78
C ILE A 41 1.81 1.82 -9.21
N ILE A 42 0.74 1.06 -8.93
CA ILE A 42 0.52 -0.27 -9.47
C ILE A 42 -0.95 -0.47 -9.84
N SER A 43 -1.21 -1.03 -11.02
CA SER A 43 -2.56 -1.45 -11.44
C SER A 43 -2.79 -2.93 -11.14
N ARG A 44 -4.06 -3.35 -11.11
CA ARG A 44 -4.40 -4.79 -10.95
C ARG A 44 -3.77 -5.65 -12.04
N GLN A 45 -3.78 -5.18 -13.28
CA GLN A 45 -3.17 -5.89 -14.40
C GLN A 45 -1.66 -6.02 -14.21
N LYS A 46 -0.98 -4.93 -13.82
CA LYS A 46 0.46 -4.97 -13.58
C LYS A 46 0.83 -5.91 -12.43
N TYR A 47 0.06 -5.90 -11.34
CA TYR A 47 0.24 -6.82 -10.22
C TYR A 47 0.08 -8.28 -10.67
N ALA A 48 -0.99 -8.59 -11.41
CA ALA A 48 -1.23 -9.93 -11.96
C ALA A 48 -0.05 -10.42 -12.80
N SER A 49 0.46 -9.57 -13.70
CA SER A 49 1.60 -9.89 -14.56
C SER A 49 2.91 -10.06 -13.80
N LEU A 50 3.17 -9.26 -12.76
CA LEU A 50 4.40 -9.35 -11.97
C LEU A 50 4.47 -10.61 -11.11
N PHE A 51 3.34 -11.09 -10.61
CA PHE A 51 3.28 -12.19 -9.64
C PHE A 51 2.54 -13.44 -10.14
N GLY A 52 2.15 -13.47 -11.41
CA GLY A 52 1.54 -14.63 -12.06
C GLY A 52 0.26 -15.14 -11.38
N CYS A 53 -0.62 -14.26 -10.91
CA CYS A 53 -1.77 -14.63 -10.10
C CYS A 53 -3.12 -14.22 -10.72
N SER A 54 -4.19 -14.91 -10.28
CA SER A 54 -5.54 -14.68 -10.79
C SER A 54 -6.07 -13.28 -10.43
N ALA A 55 -7.00 -12.74 -11.22
CA ALA A 55 -7.65 -11.47 -10.92
C ALA A 55 -8.32 -11.45 -9.53
N ARG A 56 -8.87 -12.59 -9.08
CA ARG A 56 -9.45 -12.77 -7.74
C ARG A 56 -8.38 -12.62 -6.66
N THR A 57 -7.23 -13.28 -6.84
CA THR A 57 -6.08 -13.19 -5.92
C THR A 57 -5.55 -11.77 -5.84
N VAL A 58 -5.34 -11.10 -6.98
CA VAL A 58 -4.91 -9.71 -7.03
C VAL A 58 -5.86 -8.79 -6.30
N TYR A 59 -7.17 -8.97 -6.51
CA TYR A 59 -8.18 -8.18 -5.82
C TYR A 59 -8.08 -8.38 -4.32
N ASN A 60 -8.02 -9.62 -3.84
CA ASN A 60 -7.93 -9.91 -2.41
C ASN A 60 -6.64 -9.34 -1.81
N ASP A 61 -5.48 -9.58 -2.43
CA ASP A 61 -4.17 -9.11 -1.94
C ASP A 61 -4.15 -7.57 -1.83
N LEU A 62 -4.63 -6.86 -2.86
CA LEU A 62 -4.67 -5.39 -2.87
C LEU A 62 -5.72 -4.83 -1.92
N GLN A 63 -6.90 -5.46 -1.80
CA GLN A 63 -7.92 -5.03 -0.85
C GLN A 63 -7.46 -5.21 0.59
N GLU A 64 -6.77 -6.30 0.91
CA GLU A 64 -6.20 -6.50 2.24
C GLU A 64 -5.21 -5.39 2.58
N MET A 65 -4.30 -5.04 1.67
CA MET A 65 -3.35 -3.94 1.90
C MET A 65 -4.02 -2.57 2.01
N VAL A 66 -5.12 -2.33 1.28
CA VAL A 66 -5.94 -1.11 1.47
C VAL A 66 -6.60 -1.12 2.85
N SER A 67 -7.16 -2.25 3.28
CA SER A 67 -7.80 -2.38 4.60
C SER A 67 -6.83 -2.19 5.76
N LYS A 68 -5.56 -2.54 5.54
CA LYS A 68 -4.44 -2.32 6.47
C LYS A 68 -3.83 -0.91 6.35
N ASN A 69 -4.43 0.00 5.58
CA ASN A 69 -3.92 1.36 5.32
C ASN A 69 -2.50 1.41 4.74
N ILE A 70 -2.04 0.37 4.05
CA ILE A 70 -0.75 0.38 3.36
C ILE A 70 -0.87 1.05 1.99
N LEU A 71 -2.01 0.87 1.32
CA LEU A 71 -2.26 1.39 -0.01
C LEU A 71 -3.49 2.30 -0.06
N TRP A 72 -3.41 3.34 -0.88
CA TRP A 72 -4.57 4.06 -1.34
C TRP A 72 -5.02 3.56 -2.70
N ARG A 73 -6.32 3.24 -2.83
CA ARG A 73 -6.95 2.96 -4.11
C ARG A 73 -7.39 4.27 -4.78
N LYS A 74 -6.97 4.49 -6.01
CA LYS A 74 -7.29 5.68 -6.81
C LYS A 74 -7.86 5.30 -8.18
N GLY A 75 -8.45 6.29 -8.86
CA GLY A 75 -9.05 6.14 -10.19
C GLY A 75 -10.40 5.39 -10.20
N LYS A 76 -10.99 5.23 -11.40
CA LYS A 76 -12.31 4.62 -11.60
C LYS A 76 -12.27 3.54 -12.70
N GLY A 77 -12.95 2.41 -12.46
CA GLY A 77 -13.11 1.32 -13.44
C GLY A 77 -11.78 0.73 -13.92
N LYS A 78 -11.53 0.81 -15.24
CA LYS A 78 -10.30 0.33 -15.87
C LYS A 78 -9.06 1.16 -15.49
N GLN A 79 -9.26 2.40 -15.07
CA GLN A 79 -8.19 3.31 -14.63
C GLN A 79 -7.91 3.20 -13.12
N THR A 80 -8.35 2.12 -12.46
CA THR A 80 -8.02 1.93 -11.03
C THR A 80 -6.56 1.54 -10.86
N TYR A 81 -5.86 2.28 -10.00
CA TYR A 81 -4.49 2.03 -9.58
C TYR A 81 -4.35 2.21 -8.06
N TYR A 82 -3.20 1.81 -7.53
CA TYR A 82 -2.89 1.85 -6.11
C TYR A 82 -1.55 2.54 -5.89
N GLU A 83 -1.47 3.32 -4.82
CA GLU A 83 -0.30 4.07 -4.37
C GLU A 83 0.00 3.71 -2.91
N LEU A 84 1.26 3.87 -2.46
CA LEU A 84 1.57 3.78 -1.03
C LEU A 84 0.85 4.90 -0.27
N SER A 85 0.28 4.55 0.88
CA SER A 85 -0.31 5.49 1.84
C SER A 85 0.75 6.35 2.55
#